data_AF-A0A8S3K0Y9-F1
#
_entry.id   AF-A0A8S3K0Y9-F1
#
_cell.length_a   1.000
_cell.length_b   1.000
_cell.length_c   1.000
_cell.angle_alpha   90.00
_cell.angle_beta   90.00
_cell.angle_gamma   90.00
#
_symmetry.space_group_name_H-M   'P 1'
#
loop_
_entity.id
_entity.type
_entity.pdbx_description
1 polymer ?
#
loop_
_entity_poly.entity_id
_entity_poly.type
_entity_poly.pdbx_seq_one_letter_code
_entity_poly.pdbx_strand_id
1 'polypeptide(L)'
;MDVHATDNLPVLRDYNTIISGVFSSFVTLSRKIGGELPTMIDHVTCLFDAQQKFIQKALQSKKPTNDSEIQALIKPQSTEIEAVCDYTNKNRKSPFFHHLSAISEGIPAFG
;
A
#
# COMPACT_ATOMS: atom_id res chain seq x y z
N MET A 1 1.78 18.51 18.16
CA MET A 1 2.07 18.76 16.73
C MET A 1 0.73 18.73 16.02
N ASP A 2 0.30 19.86 15.47
CA ASP A 2 -1.03 20.02 14.89
C ASP A 2 -1.23 19.14 13.67
N VAL A 3 -2.25 18.29 13.71
CA VAL A 3 -2.70 17.43 12.61
C VAL A 3 -3.06 18.21 11.34
N HIS A 4 -3.34 19.53 11.46
CA HIS A 4 -3.58 20.43 10.33
C HIS A 4 -2.32 20.88 9.58
N ALA A 5 -1.12 20.75 10.16
CA ALA A 5 0.11 21.19 9.49
C ALA A 5 0.60 20.20 8.42
N THR A 6 0.30 18.91 8.59
CA THR A 6 0.74 17.84 7.66
C THR A 6 -0.07 17.76 6.37
N ASP A 7 -1.33 18.22 6.38
CA ASP A 7 -2.16 18.33 5.16
C ASP A 7 -1.68 19.44 4.21
N ASN A 8 -0.80 20.32 4.69
CA ASN A 8 -0.31 21.46 3.91
C ASN A 8 0.98 21.14 3.13
N LEU A 9 1.52 19.91 3.24
CA LEU A 9 2.68 19.48 2.46
C LEU A 9 2.20 18.93 1.10
N PRO A 10 2.63 19.52 -0.04
CA PRO A 10 2.13 19.14 -1.36
C PRO A 10 2.21 17.64 -1.64
N VAL A 11 3.32 16.99 -1.27
CA VAL A 11 3.53 15.55 -1.49
C VAL A 11 2.50 14.70 -0.75
N LEU A 12 2.20 15.00 0.53
CA LEU A 12 1.20 14.25 1.30
C LEU A 12 -0.21 14.50 0.77
N ARG A 13 -0.54 15.75 0.42
CA ARG A 13 -1.83 16.10 -0.16
C ARG A 13 -2.07 15.37 -1.48
N ASP A 14 -1.08 15.36 -2.37
CA ASP A 14 -1.19 14.75 -3.68
C ASP A 14 -1.29 13.21 -3.55
N TYR A 15 -0.55 12.61 -2.61
CA TYR A 15 -0.68 11.19 -2.28
C TYR A 15 -2.05 10.86 -1.66
N ASN A 16 -2.56 11.69 -0.75
CA ASN A 16 -3.90 11.54 -0.17
C ASN A 16 -5.00 11.65 -1.23
N THR A 17 -4.80 12.50 -2.24
CA THR A 17 -5.71 12.63 -3.39
C THR A 17 -5.80 11.32 -4.18
N ILE A 18 -4.68 10.61 -4.35
CA ILE A 18 -4.66 9.28 -4.98
C ILE A 18 -5.45 8.28 -4.14
N ILE A 19 -5.23 8.26 -2.82
CA ILE A 19 -5.92 7.38 -1.87
C ILE A 19 -7.43 7.62 -1.92
N SER A 20 -7.87 8.87 -1.75
CA SER A 20 -9.29 9.22 -1.70
C SER A 20 -10.00 9.15 -3.06
N GLY A 21 -9.23 9.17 -4.16
CA GLY A 21 -9.75 9.14 -5.52
C GLY A 21 -9.72 7.75 -6.14
N VAL A 22 -8.70 7.53 -6.98
CA VAL A 22 -8.59 6.33 -7.82
C VAL A 22 -8.44 5.06 -6.99
N PHE A 23 -7.69 5.12 -5.88
CA PHE A 23 -7.49 3.94 -5.04
C PHE A 23 -8.76 3.57 -4.28
N SER A 24 -9.46 4.54 -3.68
CA SER A 24 -10.77 4.30 -3.03
C SER A 24 -11.76 3.64 -4.00
N SER A 25 -11.84 4.13 -5.24
CA SER A 25 -12.69 3.54 -6.28
C SER A 25 -12.29 2.10 -6.60
N PHE A 26 -10.99 1.84 -6.73
CA PHE A 26 -10.45 0.50 -6.93
C PHE A 26 -10.79 -0.45 -5.77
N VAL A 27 -10.71 0.03 -4.52
CA VAL A 27 -11.09 -0.75 -3.33
C VAL A 27 -12.57 -1.10 -3.36
N THR A 28 -13.45 -0.11 -3.60
CA THR A 28 -14.90 -0.33 -3.67
C THR A 28 -15.26 -1.33 -4.76
N LEU A 29 -14.67 -1.22 -5.96
CA LEU A 29 -14.94 -2.15 -7.06
C LEU A 29 -14.42 -3.56 -6.77
N SER A 30 -13.22 -3.69 -6.21
CA SER A 30 -12.65 -4.99 -5.83
C SER A 30 -13.52 -5.71 -4.80
N ARG A 31 -14.02 -4.99 -3.78
CA ARG A 31 -14.93 -5.55 -2.78
C ARG A 31 -16.28 -5.95 -3.38
N LYS A 32 -16.79 -5.19 -4.36
CA LYS A 32 -18.05 -5.50 -5.05
C LYS A 32 -17.97 -6.78 -5.88
N ILE A 33 -16.80 -7.08 -6.47
CA ILE A 33 -16.56 -8.33 -7.20
C ILE A 33 -16.61 -9.54 -6.23
N GLY A 34 -16.06 -9.38 -5.02
CA GLY A 34 -16.09 -10.43 -4.00
C GLY A 34 -15.07 -11.53 -4.23
N GLY A 35 -15.36 -12.74 -3.73
CA GLY A 35 -14.42 -13.87 -3.76
C GLY A 35 -13.21 -13.63 -2.86
N GLU A 36 -12.01 -13.85 -3.39
CA GLU A 36 -10.74 -13.59 -2.72
C GLU A 36 -10.31 -12.11 -2.75
N LEU A 37 -10.97 -11.26 -3.54
CA LEU A 37 -10.57 -9.85 -3.70
C LEU A 37 -10.71 -9.00 -2.43
N PRO A 38 -11.73 -9.15 -1.56
CA PRO A 38 -11.81 -8.41 -0.31
C PRO A 38 -10.58 -8.60 0.59
N THR A 39 -10.09 -9.82 0.75
CA THR A 39 -8.87 -10.07 1.55
C THR A 39 -7.62 -9.57 0.85
N MET A 40 -7.51 -9.77 -0.47
CA MET A 40 -6.41 -9.21 -1.26
C MET A 40 -6.32 -7.69 -1.09
N ILE A 41 -7.46 -7.00 -1.19
CA ILE A 41 -7.48 -5.54 -1.12
C ILE A 41 -7.27 -5.00 0.30
N ASP A 42 -7.55 -5.78 1.34
CA ASP A 42 -7.18 -5.42 2.71
C ASP A 42 -5.64 -5.26 2.82
N HIS A 43 -4.87 -6.21 2.29
CA HIS A 43 -3.40 -6.11 2.24
C HIS A 43 -2.91 -4.92 1.42
N VAL A 44 -3.50 -4.68 0.24
CA VAL A 44 -3.14 -3.52 -0.58
C VAL A 44 -3.48 -2.21 0.15
N THR A 45 -4.59 -2.15 0.88
CA THR A 45 -4.95 -0.97 1.69
C THR A 45 -3.92 -0.72 2.78
N CYS A 46 -3.51 -1.77 3.50
CA CYS A 46 -2.44 -1.70 4.49
C CYS A 46 -1.11 -1.23 3.87
N LEU A 47 -0.79 -1.64 2.63
CA LEU A 47 0.40 -1.18 1.92
C LEU A 47 0.35 0.33 1.62
N PHE A 48 -0.78 0.85 1.13
CA PHE A 48 -0.95 2.28 0.89
C PHE A 48 -0.83 3.10 2.17
N ASP A 49 -1.42 2.62 3.28
CA ASP A 49 -1.31 3.24 4.60
C ASP A 49 0.13 3.22 5.13
N ALA A 50 0.84 2.11 4.93
CA ALA A 50 2.25 1.99 5.29
C ALA A 50 3.12 2.99 4.51
N GLN A 51 2.90 3.12 3.19
CA GLN A 51 3.63 4.08 2.37
C GLN A 51 3.28 5.54 2.74
N GLN A 52 2.02 5.85 3.07
CA GLN A 52 1.63 7.18 3.57
C GLN A 52 2.42 7.56 4.83
N LYS A 53 2.49 6.64 5.79
CA LYS A 53 3.24 6.82 7.05
C LYS A 53 4.73 6.99 6.78
N PHE A 54 5.28 6.22 5.84
CA PHE A 54 6.67 6.36 5.40
C PHE A 54 6.94 7.75 4.82
N ILE A 55 6.10 8.23 3.89
CA ILE A 55 6.21 9.58 3.30
C ILE A 55 6.16 10.65 4.40
N GLN A 56 5.20 10.54 5.32
CA GLN A 56 5.08 11.49 6.44
C GLN A 56 6.35 11.50 7.30
N LYS A 57 6.90 10.33 7.61
CA LYS A 57 8.13 10.22 8.40
C LYS A 57 9.33 10.79 7.66
N ALA A 58 9.44 10.53 6.35
CA ALA A 58 10.50 11.04 5.50
C ALA A 58 10.49 12.57 5.40
N LEU A 59 9.31 13.20 5.36
CA LEU A 59 9.18 14.66 5.34
C LEU A 59 9.58 15.34 6.65
N GLN A 60 9.55 14.61 7.77
CA GLN A 60 9.86 15.13 9.11
C GLN A 60 11.25 14.73 9.61
N SER A 61 12.00 13.95 8.82
CA SER A 61 13.26 13.33 9.25
C SER A 61 14.35 13.55 8.21
N LYS A 62 15.61 13.62 8.64
CA LYS A 62 16.74 13.48 7.71
C LYS A 62 16.84 12.01 7.27
N LYS A 63 17.36 11.77 6.07
CA LYS A 63 17.69 10.42 5.62
C LYS A 63 18.62 9.75 6.65
N PRO A 64 18.25 8.58 7.20
CA PRO A 64 19.14 7.84 8.09
C PRO A 64 20.44 7.47 7.38
N THR A 65 21.56 7.47 8.11
CA THR A 65 22.86 7.02 7.59
C THR A 65 23.07 5.52 7.75
N ASN A 66 22.19 4.87 8.50
CA ASN A 66 22.24 3.46 8.83
C ASN A 66 21.19 2.69 8.03
N ASP A 67 21.64 1.68 7.28
CA ASP A 67 20.76 0.83 6.48
C ASP A 67 19.73 0.07 7.33
N SER A 68 20.06 -0.32 8.56
CA SER A 68 19.10 -1.02 9.42
C SER A 68 17.92 -0.14 9.84
N GLU A 69 18.15 1.17 9.97
CA GLU A 69 17.09 2.15 10.22
C GLU A 69 16.21 2.35 8.99
N ILE A 70 16.82 2.41 7.80
CA ILE A 70 16.06 2.47 6.54
C ILE A 70 15.20 1.20 6.38
N GLN A 71 15.76 0.02 6.64
CA GLN A 71 15.03 -1.25 6.58
C GLN A 71 13.87 -1.28 7.58
N ALA A 72 14.07 -0.78 8.80
CA ALA A 72 12.99 -0.69 9.79
C ALA A 72 11.86 0.25 9.35
N LEU A 73 12.16 1.32 8.62
CA LEU A 73 11.16 2.27 8.10
C LEU A 73 10.32 1.67 6.96
N ILE A 74 10.93 0.86 6.09
CA ILE A 74 10.23 0.24 4.93
C ILE A 74 9.62 -1.12 5.26
N LYS A 75 10.00 -1.75 6.39
CA LYS A 75 9.52 -3.08 6.78
C LYS A 75 8.00 -3.25 6.70
N PRO A 76 7.16 -2.29 7.14
CA PRO A 76 5.71 -2.41 7.00
C PRO A 76 5.25 -2.57 5.55
N GLN A 77 5.88 -1.86 4.60
CA GLN A 77 5.57 -1.98 3.18
C GLN A 77 6.03 -3.34 2.65
N SER A 78 7.26 -3.75 2.97
CA SER A 78 7.79 -5.06 2.54
C SER A 78 6.93 -6.22 3.02
N THR A 79 6.42 -6.16 4.26
CA THR A 79 5.53 -7.19 4.80
C THR A 79 4.21 -7.30 4.04
N GLU A 80 3.58 -6.18 3.66
CA GLU A 80 2.35 -6.24 2.85
C GLU A 80 2.63 -6.66 1.40
N ILE A 81 3.77 -6.28 0.83
CA ILE A 81 4.21 -6.78 -0.49
C ILE A 81 4.33 -8.31 -0.48
N GLU A 82 5.02 -8.86 0.52
CA GLU A 82 5.15 -10.31 0.73
C GLU A 82 3.77 -10.97 0.91
N ALA A 83 2.89 -10.37 1.72
CA ALA A 83 1.55 -10.90 1.96
C ALA A 83 0.70 -10.97 0.70
N VAL A 84 0.74 -9.94 -0.16
CA VAL A 84 0.04 -9.94 -1.45
C VAL A 84 0.57 -11.05 -2.37
N CYS A 85 1.88 -11.17 -2.51
CA CYS A 85 2.51 -12.21 -3.31
C CYS A 85 2.14 -13.62 -2.83
N ASP A 86 2.22 -13.85 -1.52
CA ASP A 86 1.85 -15.11 -0.88
C ASP A 86 0.36 -15.43 -1.06
N TYR A 87 -0.50 -14.42 -0.95
CA TYR A 87 -1.94 -14.58 -1.12
C TYR A 87 -2.28 -15.01 -2.55
N THR A 88 -1.68 -14.38 -3.58
CA THR A 88 -1.84 -14.84 -4.97
C THR A 88 -1.35 -16.28 -5.14
N ASN A 89 -0.18 -16.61 -4.59
CA ASN A 89 0.40 -17.95 -4.71
C ASN A 89 -0.45 -19.05 -4.07
N LYS A 90 -1.09 -18.76 -2.92
CA LYS A 90 -1.99 -19.70 -2.22
C LYS A 90 -3.31 -19.89 -2.96
N ASN A 91 -3.75 -18.90 -3.74
CA ASN A 91 -5.04 -18.88 -4.42
C ASN A 91 -4.95 -19.15 -5.94
N ARG A 92 -3.93 -19.89 -6.40
CA ARG A 92 -3.72 -20.23 -7.83
C ARG A 92 -4.89 -20.92 -8.54
N LYS A 93 -5.78 -21.56 -7.78
CA LYS A 93 -6.96 -22.24 -8.31
C LYS A 93 -8.24 -21.38 -8.25
N SER A 94 -8.14 -20.15 -7.75
CA SER A 94 -9.29 -19.25 -7.66
C SER A 94 -9.81 -18.90 -9.07
N PRO A 95 -11.14 -18.83 -9.27
CA PRO A 95 -11.70 -18.28 -10.50
C PRO A 95 -11.37 -16.80 -10.71
N PHE A 96 -10.93 -16.10 -9.65
CA PHE A 96 -10.48 -14.70 -9.69
C PHE A 96 -8.95 -14.57 -9.82
N PHE A 97 -8.22 -15.66 -10.11
CA PHE A 97 -6.76 -15.67 -10.14
C PHE A 97 -6.16 -14.59 -11.05
N HIS A 98 -6.76 -14.31 -12.22
CA HIS A 98 -6.25 -13.23 -13.09
C HIS A 98 -6.28 -11.85 -12.42
N HIS A 99 -7.29 -11.56 -11.60
CA HIS A 99 -7.32 -10.32 -10.82
C HIS A 99 -6.25 -10.34 -9.73
N LEU A 100 -6.09 -11.45 -9.01
CA LEU A 100 -5.05 -11.59 -7.98
C LEU A 100 -3.65 -11.42 -8.57
N SER A 101 -3.37 -12.06 -9.72
CA SER A 101 -2.11 -11.94 -10.45
C SER A 101 -1.85 -10.52 -10.91
N ALA A 102 -2.83 -9.87 -11.55
CA ALA A 102 -2.68 -8.49 -12.01
C ALA A 102 -2.37 -7.53 -10.87
N ILE A 103 -3.00 -7.71 -9.70
CA ILE A 103 -2.68 -6.94 -8.51
C ILE A 103 -1.25 -7.23 -8.06
N SER A 104 -0.90 -8.50 -7.82
CA SER A 104 0.43 -8.85 -7.30
C SER A 104 1.59 -8.47 -8.21
N GLU A 105 1.41 -8.50 -9.53
CA GLU A 105 2.44 -8.08 -10.49
C GLU A 105 2.63 -6.56 -10.55
N GLY A 106 1.63 -5.79 -10.10
CA GLY A 106 1.72 -4.33 -9.98
C GLY A 106 2.33 -3.84 -8.66
N ILE A 107 2.29 -4.65 -7.60
CA ILE A 107 2.78 -4.30 -6.26
C ILE A 107 4.28 -3.99 -6.17
N PRO A 108 5.20 -4.56 -6.98
CA PRO A 108 6.59 -4.16 -6.99
C PRO A 108 6.84 -2.67 -7.24
N ALA A 109 5.87 -1.92 -7.77
CA ALA A 109 5.95 -0.46 -7.93
C ALA A 109 6.09 0.32 -6.60
N PHE A 110 5.87 -0.31 -5.44
CA PHE A 110 6.02 0.29 -4.12
C PHE A 110 7.45 0.18 -3.52
N GLY A 111 8.31 -0.65 -4.12
CA GLY A 111 9.68 -0.93 -3.67
C GLY A 111 10.74 -0.03 -4.28
#